data_AF-A0A7J9XNW6-F1
#
_entry.id   AF-A0A7J9XNW6-F1
#
_cell.length_a   1.000
_cell.length_b   1.000
_cell.length_c   1.000
_cell.angle_alpha   90.00
_cell.angle_beta   90.00
_cell.angle_gamma   90.00
#
_symmetry.space_group_name_H-M   'P 1'
#
loop_
_entity.id
_entity.type
_entity.pdbx_description
1 polymer ?
#
loop_
_entity_poly.entity_id
_entity_poly.type
_entity_poly.pdbx_seq_one_letter_code
_entity_poly.pdbx_strand_id
1 'polypeptide(L)'
;MACRPTCTSSLITPRETALIIAYRPVQHQGRAVLEGVVQELDIGTGRVLFEWPNLQHVPTAESLAPPPGDPAQPYDYIHLNSVALDADNTLLVSARNTQAVYKIARDTGEVVWRLGGNNSDFTMGPGAPFVMQHDARPLPGGTLSIFDNGVPQPSGAGSRAIVLRLDEAAHTSEVVREHTSPNALLAANQGNAQFLPSGHAFVSWGNQAWITEFSRAGNVLFNAAYGPGLDTYRAFRFEWDATPPEAPVTAVRQRPDGGMTVYASWNGATRVARWRVLTGPSHDRLAVAREADRTGFETAVAVSRQPYAAVHALDGHGAVLGSSVVARAGD
;
A
#
# COMPACT_ATOMS: atom_id res chain seq x y z
N MET A 1 -5.59 24.68 -19.54
CA MET A 1 -5.53 23.25 -19.92
C MET A 1 -5.74 22.44 -18.66
N ALA A 2 -6.69 21.50 -18.65
CA ALA A 2 -6.91 20.64 -17.49
C ALA A 2 -5.76 19.64 -17.33
N CYS A 3 -5.16 19.57 -16.14
CA CYS A 3 -4.23 18.51 -15.77
C CYS A 3 -4.95 17.16 -15.82
N ARG A 4 -4.28 16.12 -16.32
CA ARG A 4 -4.80 14.74 -16.22
C ARG A 4 -4.21 14.09 -14.98
N PRO A 5 -5.02 13.66 -14.00
CA PRO A 5 -4.52 12.91 -12.86
C PRO A 5 -3.76 11.69 -13.36
N THR A 6 -2.62 11.39 -12.75
CA THR A 6 -1.89 10.16 -13.03
C THR A 6 -2.05 9.19 -11.88
N CYS A 7 -2.16 7.90 -12.19
CA CYS A 7 -2.38 6.84 -11.21
C CYS A 7 -1.14 6.51 -10.35
N THR A 8 -0.11 7.36 -10.32
CA THR A 8 1.17 7.05 -9.67
C THR A 8 1.17 7.31 -8.16
N SER A 9 0.43 8.32 -7.70
CA SER A 9 0.27 8.60 -6.27
C SER A 9 -1.00 9.39 -5.98
N SER A 10 -1.78 8.90 -5.01
CA SER A 10 -2.80 9.66 -4.30
C SER A 10 -2.72 9.34 -2.81
N LEU A 11 -2.96 10.33 -1.97
CA LEU A 11 -2.99 10.20 -0.51
C LEU A 11 -4.10 11.07 0.06
N ILE A 12 -4.89 10.53 0.98
CA ILE A 12 -5.80 11.32 1.81
C ILE A 12 -5.02 11.86 3.00
N THR A 13 -5.04 13.17 3.19
CA THR A 13 -4.38 13.82 4.32
C THR A 13 -5.26 13.74 5.58
N PRO A 14 -4.69 13.99 6.78
CA PRO A 14 -5.48 14.14 8.02
C PRO A 14 -6.50 15.28 7.99
N ARG A 15 -6.49 16.14 6.97
CA ARG A 15 -7.41 17.27 6.79
C ARG A 15 -8.58 16.94 5.86
N GLU A 16 -8.78 15.66 5.53
CA GLU A 16 -9.80 15.21 4.57
C GLU A 16 -9.61 15.82 3.17
N THR A 17 -8.37 16.14 2.81
CA THR A 17 -7.97 16.57 1.47
C THR A 17 -7.23 15.45 0.75
N ALA A 18 -7.17 15.50 -0.58
CA ALA A 18 -6.45 14.53 -1.39
C ALA A 18 -5.22 15.17 -2.05
N LEU A 19 -4.03 14.66 -1.76
CA LEU A 19 -2.82 14.96 -2.51
C LEU A 19 -2.74 14.04 -3.73
N ILE A 20 -2.55 14.61 -4.92
CA ILE A 20 -2.44 13.86 -6.17
C ILE A 20 -1.28 14.37 -7.02
N ILE A 21 -0.75 13.48 -7.87
CA ILE A 21 0.16 13.84 -8.95
C ILE A 21 -0.61 13.81 -10.26
N ALA A 22 -0.50 14.88 -11.03
CA ALA A 22 -1.07 15.03 -12.35
C ALA A 22 -0.01 15.51 -13.34
N TYR A 23 -0.28 15.34 -14.63
CA TYR A 23 0.62 15.85 -15.66
C TYR A 23 -0.13 16.59 -16.76
N ARG A 24 0.55 17.54 -17.38
CA ARG A 24 0.10 18.20 -18.61
C ARG A 24 1.27 18.46 -19.56
N PRO A 25 1.11 18.20 -20.87
CA PRO A 25 2.11 18.60 -21.85
C PRO A 25 2.10 20.13 -22.01
N VAL A 26 3.27 20.75 -21.96
CA VAL A 26 3.46 22.19 -22.18
C VAL A 26 4.61 22.44 -23.15
N GLN A 27 4.64 23.60 -23.79
CA GLN A 27 5.80 24.04 -24.57
C GLN A 27 6.79 24.75 -23.64
N HIS A 28 8.03 24.28 -23.60
CA HIS A 28 9.10 24.88 -22.80
C HIS A 28 10.41 24.83 -23.60
N GLN A 29 11.05 26.00 -23.76
CA GLN A 29 12.31 26.14 -24.51
C GLN A 29 12.30 25.49 -25.90
N GLY A 30 11.20 25.66 -26.64
CA GLY A 30 11.07 25.17 -28.02
C GLY A 30 10.74 23.67 -28.17
N ARG A 31 10.38 22.97 -27.09
CA ARG A 31 9.90 21.58 -27.16
C ARG A 31 8.72 21.30 -26.25
N ALA A 32 8.01 20.22 -26.55
CA ALA A 32 7.04 19.65 -25.62
C ALA A 32 7.75 19.03 -24.39
N VAL A 33 7.26 19.37 -23.21
CA VAL A 33 7.70 18.86 -21.91
C VAL A 33 6.47 18.37 -21.14
N LEU A 34 6.60 17.25 -20.44
CA LEU A 34 5.57 16.77 -19.53
C LEU A 34 5.74 17.47 -18.17
N GLU A 35 4.94 18.50 -17.91
CA GLU A 35 4.95 19.21 -16.63
C GLU A 35 4.25 18.34 -15.58
N GLY A 36 4.97 18.02 -14.51
CA GLY A 36 4.43 17.33 -13.34
C GLY A 36 3.84 18.34 -12.37
N VAL A 37 2.63 18.08 -11.93
CA VAL A 37 1.87 18.97 -11.04
C VAL A 37 1.45 18.19 -9.81
N VAL A 38 1.83 18.68 -8.64
CA VAL A 38 1.28 18.20 -7.37
C VAL A 38 0.09 19.08 -7.01
N GLN A 39 -1.05 18.46 -6.71
CA GLN A 39 -2.24 19.19 -6.29
C GLN A 39 -2.75 18.67 -4.96
N GLU A 40 -3.31 19.56 -4.16
CA GLU A 40 -4.17 19.21 -3.04
C GLU A 40 -5.61 19.60 -3.34
N LEU A 41 -6.51 18.65 -3.20
CA LEU A 41 -7.94 18.81 -3.49
C LEU A 41 -8.75 18.70 -2.21
N ASP A 42 -9.75 19.56 -2.05
CA ASP A 42 -10.84 19.31 -1.13
C ASP A 42 -11.67 18.12 -1.63
N ILE A 43 -11.82 17.06 -0.84
CA ILE A 43 -12.48 15.82 -1.30
C ILE A 43 -13.98 16.04 -1.52
N GLY A 44 -14.63 16.83 -0.67
CA GLY A 44 -16.09 17.04 -0.72
C GLY A 44 -16.53 17.87 -1.94
N THR A 45 -15.72 18.84 -2.33
CA THR A 45 -16.08 19.82 -3.37
C THR A 45 -15.29 19.64 -4.67
N GLY A 46 -14.19 18.90 -4.64
CA GLY A 46 -13.25 18.77 -5.76
C GLY A 46 -12.46 20.04 -6.06
N ARG A 47 -12.47 21.04 -5.17
CA ARG A 47 -11.73 22.30 -5.37
C ARG A 47 -10.23 22.09 -5.18
N VAL A 48 -9.42 22.65 -6.07
CA VAL A 48 -7.96 22.73 -5.89
C VAL A 48 -7.64 23.75 -4.80
N LEU A 49 -6.98 23.29 -3.74
CA LEU A 49 -6.55 24.09 -2.60
C LEU A 49 -5.10 24.54 -2.73
N PHE A 50 -4.28 23.74 -3.41
CA PHE A 50 -2.87 23.97 -3.68
C PHE A 50 -2.49 23.35 -5.03
N GLU A 51 -1.65 24.03 -5.80
CA GLU A 51 -1.07 23.53 -7.05
C GLU A 51 0.41 23.89 -7.10
N TRP A 52 1.25 22.89 -7.37
CA TRP A 52 2.69 23.04 -7.53
C TRP A 52 3.12 22.53 -8.90
N PRO A 53 3.26 23.42 -9.90
CA PRO A 53 3.75 23.06 -11.23
C PRO A 53 5.28 23.01 -11.23
N ASN A 54 5.86 21.82 -11.40
CA ASN A 54 7.28 21.60 -11.20
C ASN A 54 8.22 22.48 -12.05
N LEU A 55 7.83 22.86 -13.28
CA LEU A 55 8.66 23.68 -14.18
C LEU A 55 8.93 25.10 -13.65
N GLN A 56 8.14 25.59 -12.69
CA GLN A 56 8.40 26.88 -12.04
C GLN A 56 9.49 26.78 -10.96
N HIS A 57 9.81 25.56 -10.51
CA HIS A 57 10.63 25.32 -9.31
C HIS A 57 11.85 24.44 -9.57
N VAL A 58 11.80 23.55 -10.57
CA VAL A 58 12.85 22.60 -10.91
C VAL A 58 13.20 22.74 -12.40
N PRO A 59 14.39 23.26 -12.74
CA PRO A 59 14.84 23.36 -14.13
C PRO A 59 14.95 21.99 -14.82
N THR A 60 14.68 21.96 -16.12
CA THR A 60 14.84 20.73 -16.94
C THR A 60 16.27 20.21 -17.00
N ALA A 61 17.25 21.07 -16.73
CA ALA A 61 18.67 20.72 -16.63
C ALA A 61 19.02 19.85 -15.41
N GLU A 62 18.13 19.76 -14.41
CA GLU A 62 18.30 18.84 -13.28
C GLU A 62 18.03 17.37 -13.66
N SER A 63 17.41 17.11 -14.82
CA SER A 63 17.14 15.76 -15.29
C SER A 63 18.41 15.02 -15.68
N LEU A 64 18.52 13.78 -15.20
CA LEU A 64 19.52 12.80 -15.59
C LEU A 64 19.02 11.88 -16.72
N ALA A 65 17.72 11.91 -17.03
CA ALA A 65 17.18 11.24 -18.21
C ALA A 65 17.31 12.17 -19.44
N PRO A 66 17.85 11.69 -20.58
CA PRO A 66 17.96 12.52 -21.76
C PRO A 66 16.58 12.80 -22.37
N PRO A 67 16.42 13.93 -23.09
CA PRO A 67 15.23 14.15 -23.88
C PRO A 67 15.01 13.05 -24.92
N PRO A 68 13.75 12.71 -25.27
CA PRO A 68 13.48 11.78 -26.35
C PRO A 68 14.01 12.33 -27.68
N GLY A 69 14.53 11.42 -28.51
CA GLY A 69 15.04 11.75 -29.84
C GLY A 69 13.95 12.13 -30.83
N ASP A 70 12.72 11.62 -30.64
CA ASP A 70 11.53 12.06 -31.37
C ASP A 70 11.00 13.36 -30.74
N PRO A 71 11.03 14.50 -31.46
CA PRO A 71 10.53 15.78 -30.95
C PRO A 71 9.01 15.81 -30.78
N ALA A 72 8.26 14.86 -31.36
CA ALA A 72 6.82 14.73 -31.12
C ALA A 72 6.50 14.18 -29.72
N GLN A 73 7.46 13.51 -29.07
CA GLN A 73 7.29 12.97 -27.72
C GLN A 73 7.60 14.05 -26.67
N PRO A 74 6.66 14.35 -25.74
CA PRO A 74 6.94 15.23 -24.63
C PRO A 74 8.11 14.70 -23.80
N TYR A 75 9.03 15.59 -23.44
CA TYR A 75 10.13 15.25 -22.55
C TYR A 75 9.64 15.08 -21.12
N ASP A 76 9.65 13.86 -20.62
CA ASP A 76 9.42 13.54 -19.22
C ASP A 76 10.71 13.72 -18.43
N TYR A 77 11.03 14.96 -18.08
CA TYR A 77 12.31 15.28 -17.44
C TYR A 77 12.33 15.02 -15.93
N ILE A 78 11.17 14.97 -15.28
CA ILE A 78 11.09 14.87 -13.82
C ILE A 78 10.60 13.49 -13.34
N HIS A 79 9.60 12.94 -14.01
CA HIS A 79 8.88 11.74 -13.60
C HIS A 79 8.59 11.66 -12.08
N LEU A 80 7.72 12.54 -11.58
CA LEU A 80 7.12 12.45 -10.24
C LEU A 80 6.39 11.13 -10.04
N ASN A 81 6.71 10.41 -8.96
CA ASN A 81 6.15 9.09 -8.68
C ASN A 81 5.61 8.89 -7.25
N SER A 82 5.89 9.82 -6.32
CA SER A 82 5.26 9.83 -5.01
C SER A 82 5.20 11.24 -4.44
N VAL A 83 4.14 11.48 -3.65
CA VAL A 83 3.94 12.66 -2.83
C VAL A 83 3.46 12.22 -1.46
N ALA A 84 3.95 12.87 -0.41
CA ALA A 84 3.53 12.67 0.97
C ALA A 84 3.51 13.99 1.73
N LEU A 85 2.60 14.12 2.71
CA LEU A 85 2.62 15.20 3.69
C LEU A 85 3.56 14.81 4.83
N ASP A 86 4.46 15.71 5.20
CA ASP A 86 5.35 15.55 6.35
C ASP A 86 4.78 16.23 7.61
N ALA A 87 5.34 15.92 8.79
CA ALA A 87 4.86 16.36 10.09
C ALA A 87 4.93 17.89 10.29
N ASP A 88 5.82 18.57 9.56
CA ASP A 88 6.03 20.03 9.62
C ASP A 88 5.21 20.81 8.57
N ASN A 89 4.15 20.18 8.02
CA ASN A 89 3.29 20.76 6.98
C ASN A 89 4.02 21.04 5.65
N THR A 90 5.13 20.36 5.38
CA THR A 90 5.76 20.34 4.06
C THR A 90 5.33 19.12 3.25
N LEU A 91 5.63 19.13 1.95
CA LEU A 91 5.41 18.00 1.07
C LEU A 91 6.75 17.37 0.70
N LEU A 92 6.82 16.04 0.77
CA LEU A 92 7.91 15.27 0.18
C LEU A 92 7.48 14.74 -1.18
N VAL A 93 8.26 15.05 -2.21
CA VAL A 93 7.97 14.68 -3.60
C VAL A 93 9.18 13.97 -4.21
N SER A 94 8.97 12.74 -4.68
CA SER A 94 10.01 11.96 -5.35
C SER A 94 9.92 12.11 -6.87
N ALA A 95 11.05 12.41 -7.49
CA ALA A 95 11.22 12.54 -8.93
C ALA A 95 12.27 11.55 -9.43
N ARG A 96 11.82 10.59 -10.24
CA ARG A 96 12.66 9.50 -10.73
C ARG A 96 13.76 10.00 -11.66
N ASN A 97 13.44 10.90 -12.58
CA ASN A 97 14.35 11.26 -13.66
C ASN A 97 15.37 12.33 -13.28
N THR A 98 15.17 13.06 -12.18
CA THR A 98 16.22 13.87 -11.53
C THR A 98 16.99 13.08 -10.47
N GLN A 99 16.56 11.85 -10.17
CA GLN A 99 17.07 11.00 -9.09
C GLN A 99 17.11 11.71 -7.74
N ALA A 100 16.07 12.50 -7.44
CA ALA A 100 16.02 13.33 -6.25
C ALA A 100 14.66 13.29 -5.56
N VAL A 101 14.69 13.55 -4.25
CA VAL A 101 13.52 13.85 -3.43
C VAL A 101 13.55 15.33 -3.07
N TYR A 102 12.42 16.01 -3.21
CA TYR A 102 12.27 17.42 -2.90
C TYR A 102 11.37 17.59 -1.68
N LYS A 103 11.80 18.41 -0.72
CA LYS A 103 10.90 18.94 0.32
C LYS A 103 10.38 20.29 -0.13
N ILE A 104 9.07 20.46 -0.12
CA ILE A 104 8.38 21.64 -0.63
C ILE A 104 7.58 22.27 0.48
N ALA A 105 7.78 23.57 0.72
CA ALA A 105 6.94 24.35 1.61
C ALA A 105 5.53 24.42 1.02
N ARG A 106 4.55 23.82 1.70
CA ARG A 106 3.17 23.72 1.19
C ARG A 106 2.51 25.08 0.99
N ASP A 107 2.87 26.07 1.79
CA ASP A 107 2.20 27.38 1.77
C ASP A 107 2.73 28.29 0.65
N THR A 108 3.99 28.12 0.22
CA THR A 108 4.65 28.96 -0.79
C THR A 108 4.97 28.23 -2.08
N GLY A 109 5.04 26.90 -2.06
CA GLY A 109 5.55 26.07 -3.16
C GLY A 109 7.07 26.11 -3.32
N GLU A 110 7.80 26.76 -2.41
CA GLU A 110 9.26 26.82 -2.49
C GLU A 110 9.89 25.46 -2.18
N VAL A 111 10.95 25.11 -2.92
CA VAL A 111 11.77 23.94 -2.61
C VAL A 111 12.65 24.29 -1.41
N VAL A 112 12.37 23.65 -0.27
CA VAL A 112 13.12 23.81 0.98
C VAL A 112 14.48 23.16 0.85
N TRP A 113 14.52 21.94 0.32
CA TRP A 113 15.76 21.23 -0.01
C TRP A 113 15.55 20.14 -1.06
N ARG A 114 16.68 19.68 -1.61
CA ARG A 114 16.86 18.57 -2.55
C ARG A 114 17.74 17.50 -1.93
N LEU A 115 17.30 16.26 -1.94
CA LEU A 115 18.08 15.10 -1.52
C LEU A 115 18.38 14.22 -2.74
N GLY A 116 19.65 14.03 -3.07
CA GLY A 116 20.08 13.28 -4.25
C GLY A 116 20.14 14.11 -5.53
N GLY A 117 20.35 13.44 -6.66
CA GLY A 117 20.54 14.08 -7.97
C GLY A 117 21.82 14.91 -8.06
N ASN A 118 21.92 15.74 -9.11
CA ASN A 118 23.10 16.57 -9.36
C ASN A 118 23.21 17.80 -8.45
N ASN A 119 22.11 18.20 -7.80
CA ASN A 119 22.01 19.41 -6.97
C ASN A 119 21.55 19.07 -5.55
N SER A 120 22.03 17.96 -4.98
CA SER A 120 21.73 17.59 -3.60
C SER A 120 22.20 18.69 -2.64
N ASP A 121 21.30 19.15 -1.77
CA ASP A 121 21.64 20.06 -0.67
C ASP A 121 22.32 19.32 0.48
N PHE A 122 22.31 17.97 0.46
CA PHE A 122 22.88 17.12 1.50
C PHE A 122 24.19 16.44 1.07
N THR A 123 25.14 16.37 2.01
CA THR A 123 26.26 15.43 1.95
C THR A 123 25.75 14.02 2.28
N MET A 124 25.73 13.14 1.29
CA MET A 124 25.22 11.78 1.44
C MET A 124 26.31 10.83 1.97
N GLY A 125 26.07 10.25 3.14
CA GLY A 125 26.96 9.27 3.76
C GLY A 125 27.03 7.94 3.01
N PRO A 126 27.89 7.00 3.47
CA PRO A 126 28.04 5.70 2.83
C PRO A 126 26.71 4.96 2.67
N GLY A 127 26.45 4.47 1.45
CA GLY A 127 25.22 3.75 1.11
C GLY A 127 23.97 4.61 0.98
N ALA A 128 24.00 5.90 1.33
CA ALA A 128 22.84 6.79 1.23
C ALA A 128 22.44 7.21 -0.21
N PRO A 129 23.38 7.38 -1.18
CA PRO A 129 23.01 7.66 -2.56
C PRO A 129 22.04 6.61 -3.11
N PHE A 130 21.03 7.05 -3.86
CA PHE A 130 20.01 6.22 -4.49
C PHE A 130 19.79 6.65 -5.93
N VAL A 131 19.22 5.78 -6.75
CA VAL A 131 19.12 5.97 -8.20
C VAL A 131 17.75 5.51 -8.71
N MET A 132 17.08 6.37 -9.49
CA MET A 132 15.79 6.10 -10.14
C MET A 132 14.68 5.67 -9.16
N GLN A 133 14.73 6.21 -7.95
CA GLN A 133 13.97 5.80 -6.77
C GLN A 133 12.45 6.00 -6.89
N HIS A 134 11.71 5.25 -6.07
CA HIS A 134 10.26 5.35 -5.90
C HIS A 134 9.89 5.47 -4.42
N ASP A 135 8.65 5.93 -4.20
CA ASP A 135 7.96 5.91 -2.91
C ASP A 135 8.75 6.51 -1.74
N ALA A 136 9.13 7.78 -1.88
CA ALA A 136 9.68 8.55 -0.77
C ALA A 136 8.57 8.85 0.25
N ARG A 137 8.72 8.39 1.50
CA ARG A 137 7.73 8.57 2.57
C ARG A 137 8.37 9.07 3.86
N PRO A 138 7.81 10.13 4.49
CA PRO A 138 8.24 10.53 5.82
C PRO A 138 7.90 9.41 6.81
N LEU A 139 8.80 9.19 7.75
CA LEU A 139 8.66 8.26 8.85
C LEU A 139 8.87 9.01 10.19
N PRO A 140 8.38 8.46 11.32
CA PRO A 140 8.60 9.06 12.62
C PRO A 140 10.08 9.31 12.94
N GLY A 141 10.35 10.36 13.72
CA GLY A 141 11.70 10.70 14.16
C GLY A 141 12.57 11.40 13.11
N GLY A 142 11.95 12.04 12.11
CA GLY A 142 12.69 12.78 11.07
C GLY A 142 13.44 11.87 10.12
N THR A 143 12.92 10.67 9.87
CA THR A 143 13.50 9.72 8.92
C THR A 143 12.65 9.62 7.66
N LEU A 144 13.25 9.17 6.57
CA LEU A 144 12.63 9.07 5.26
C LEU A 144 12.86 7.67 4.70
N SER A 145 11.80 6.95 4.34
CA SER A 145 11.96 5.72 3.55
C SER A 145 11.99 6.00 2.07
N ILE A 146 12.81 5.26 1.34
CA ILE A 146 12.93 5.31 -0.12
C ILE A 146 13.04 3.87 -0.64
N PHE A 147 12.34 3.58 -1.74
CA PHE A 147 12.63 2.40 -2.54
C PHE A 147 13.64 2.77 -3.63
N ASP A 148 14.89 2.37 -3.44
CA ASP A 148 15.99 2.60 -4.37
C ASP A 148 15.98 1.48 -5.43
N ASN A 149 15.53 1.84 -6.63
CA ASN A 149 15.50 0.91 -7.77
C ASN A 149 16.92 0.52 -8.20
N GLY A 150 17.90 1.42 -8.08
CA GLY A 150 19.30 1.12 -8.34
C GLY A 150 19.62 0.83 -9.81
N VAL A 151 18.78 1.23 -10.78
CA VAL A 151 19.07 0.97 -12.20
C VAL A 151 19.69 2.19 -12.89
N PRO A 152 20.69 2.01 -13.77
CA PRO A 152 21.27 0.73 -14.23
C PRO A 152 22.37 0.17 -13.31
N GLN A 153 22.80 0.90 -12.28
CA GLN A 153 23.94 0.53 -11.43
C GLN A 153 23.53 0.50 -9.95
N PRO A 154 23.18 -0.67 -9.39
CA PRO A 154 22.75 -0.76 -8.01
C PRO A 154 23.95 -0.60 -7.08
N SER A 155 23.76 0.00 -5.91
CA SER A 155 24.80 0.13 -4.88
C SER A 155 25.17 -1.20 -4.22
N GLY A 156 24.49 -2.30 -4.56
CA GLY A 156 24.68 -3.62 -3.97
C GLY A 156 24.04 -4.74 -4.79
N ALA A 157 23.45 -5.74 -4.12
CA ALA A 157 22.92 -6.96 -4.74
C ALA A 157 21.65 -6.77 -5.61
N GLY A 158 21.12 -5.55 -5.71
CA GLY A 158 19.89 -5.26 -6.45
C GLY A 158 19.21 -3.99 -5.94
N SER A 159 17.91 -3.88 -6.20
CA SER A 159 17.08 -2.83 -5.60
C SER A 159 16.98 -3.04 -4.09
N ARG A 160 16.70 -1.96 -3.36
CA ARG A 160 16.66 -1.97 -1.89
C ARG A 160 15.63 -1.00 -1.34
N ALA A 161 15.08 -1.33 -0.19
CA ALA A 161 14.33 -0.41 0.65
C ALA A 161 15.26 0.17 1.71
N ILE A 162 15.45 1.49 1.71
CA ILE A 162 16.32 2.19 2.67
C ILE A 162 15.51 3.15 3.53
N VAL A 163 15.99 3.36 4.76
CA VAL A 163 15.56 4.47 5.62
C VAL A 163 16.75 5.36 5.86
N LEU A 164 16.59 6.64 5.52
CA LEU A 164 17.58 7.67 5.74
C LEU A 164 17.21 8.49 6.97
N ARG A 165 18.19 8.78 7.82
CA ARG A 165 18.12 9.86 8.81
C ARG A 165 18.69 11.11 8.16
N LEU A 166 17.94 12.20 8.22
CA LEU A 166 18.36 13.49 7.70
C LEU A 166 18.70 14.41 8.87
N ASP A 167 19.88 15.02 8.82
CA ASP A 167 20.20 16.20 9.62
C ASP A 167 20.01 17.42 8.71
N GLU A 168 18.82 18.03 8.79
CA GLU A 168 18.47 19.21 7.98
C GLU A 168 19.25 20.47 8.39
N ALA A 169 19.87 20.51 9.57
CA ALA A 169 20.69 21.65 9.99
C ALA A 169 22.14 21.51 9.49
N ALA A 170 22.70 20.31 9.59
CA ALA A 170 24.04 19.99 9.11
C ALA A 170 24.07 19.63 7.62
N HIS A 171 22.91 19.47 6.98
CA HIS A 171 22.78 19.05 5.59
C HIS A 171 23.51 17.70 5.34
N THR A 172 23.25 16.71 6.18
CA THR A 172 23.80 15.35 6.01
C THR A 172 22.71 14.29 6.00
N SER A 173 22.95 13.19 5.31
CA SER A 173 22.05 12.04 5.30
C SER A 173 22.80 10.73 5.51
N GLU A 174 22.26 9.81 6.31
CA GLU A 174 22.84 8.50 6.54
C GLU A 174 21.78 7.39 6.47
N VAL A 175 22.19 6.19 6.05
CA VAL A 175 21.32 5.01 6.09
C VAL A 175 21.25 4.48 7.51
N VAL A 176 20.03 4.41 8.07
CA VAL A 176 19.78 3.82 9.40
C VAL A 176 19.07 2.46 9.32
N ARG A 177 18.56 2.10 8.14
CA ARG A 177 17.99 0.78 7.86
C ARG A 177 18.07 0.48 6.37
N GLU A 178 18.35 -0.78 6.03
CA GLU A 178 18.34 -1.27 4.66
C GLU A 178 17.73 -2.68 4.61
N HIS A 179 16.91 -2.94 3.60
CA HIS A 179 16.43 -4.27 3.24
C HIS A 179 16.68 -4.51 1.75
N THR A 180 17.34 -5.61 1.44
CA THR A 180 17.56 -6.09 0.07
C THR A 180 16.69 -7.31 -0.21
N SER A 181 16.38 -7.56 -1.48
CA SER A 181 15.58 -8.71 -1.85
C SER A 181 16.34 -10.01 -1.55
N PRO A 182 15.72 -11.01 -0.89
CA PRO A 182 16.34 -12.32 -0.70
C PRO A 182 16.59 -13.06 -2.03
N ASN A 183 16.03 -12.57 -3.14
CA ASN A 183 16.17 -13.11 -4.48
C ASN A 183 17.13 -12.28 -5.37
N ALA A 184 17.86 -11.31 -4.79
CA ALA A 184 18.78 -10.42 -5.52
C ALA A 184 18.10 -9.71 -6.72
N LEU A 185 16.86 -9.24 -6.51
CA LEU A 185 16.04 -8.62 -7.54
C LEU A 185 16.50 -7.21 -7.87
N LEU A 186 16.43 -6.87 -9.16
CA LEU A 186 16.65 -5.51 -9.68
C LEU A 186 15.38 -5.02 -10.37
N ALA A 187 14.58 -4.26 -9.64
CA ALA A 187 13.35 -3.64 -10.13
C ALA A 187 13.66 -2.33 -10.85
N ALA A 188 13.46 -2.30 -12.17
CA ALA A 188 13.79 -1.13 -12.99
C ALA A 188 12.82 0.06 -12.83
N ASN A 189 11.63 -0.20 -12.31
CA ASN A 189 10.59 0.77 -12.06
C ASN A 189 9.61 0.23 -11.02
N GLN A 190 8.74 1.13 -10.51
CA GLN A 190 7.72 0.82 -9.50
C GLN A 190 8.37 0.38 -8.16
N GLY A 191 7.55 -0.13 -7.24
CA GLY A 191 7.97 -0.63 -5.95
C GLY A 191 7.77 0.38 -4.81
N ASN A 192 7.73 -0.15 -3.60
CA ASN A 192 7.59 0.63 -2.37
C ASN A 192 8.07 -0.16 -1.15
N ALA A 193 8.24 0.56 -0.05
CA ALA A 193 8.46 -0.02 1.27
C ALA A 193 7.50 0.58 2.28
N GLN A 194 6.72 -0.25 2.95
CA GLN A 194 5.86 0.14 4.05
C GLN A 194 6.49 -0.33 5.37
N PHE A 195 6.86 0.62 6.23
CA PHE A 195 7.31 0.33 7.58
C PHE A 195 6.12 0.30 8.54
N LEU A 196 5.93 -0.83 9.21
CA LEU A 196 4.75 -1.11 10.04
C LEU A 196 4.99 -0.71 11.51
N PRO A 197 3.94 -0.39 12.30
CA PRO A 197 4.07 -0.06 13.73
C PRO A 197 4.76 -1.15 14.57
N SER A 198 4.67 -2.41 14.16
CA SER A 198 5.39 -3.54 14.77
C SER A 198 6.92 -3.46 14.61
N GLY A 199 7.42 -2.54 13.79
CA GLY A 199 8.82 -2.43 13.39
C GLY A 199 9.20 -3.29 12.19
N HIS A 200 8.26 -4.07 11.64
CA HIS A 200 8.44 -4.83 10.41
C HIS A 200 8.53 -3.90 9.18
N ALA A 201 9.06 -4.43 8.09
CA ALA A 201 9.02 -3.78 6.78
C ALA A 201 8.32 -4.70 5.78
N PHE A 202 7.39 -4.16 5.00
CA PHE A 202 6.75 -4.86 3.88
C PHE A 202 7.16 -4.18 2.58
N VAL A 203 7.88 -4.91 1.72
CA VAL A 203 8.51 -4.36 0.52
C VAL A 203 7.89 -4.98 -0.71
N SER A 204 7.53 -4.15 -1.68
CA SER A 204 7.16 -4.55 -3.03
C SER A 204 8.33 -4.28 -3.97
N TRP A 205 8.73 -5.30 -4.72
CA TRP A 205 9.85 -5.25 -5.65
C TRP A 205 9.43 -4.84 -7.07
N GLY A 206 8.52 -3.88 -7.17
CA GLY A 206 8.18 -3.20 -8.43
C GLY A 206 7.82 -4.14 -9.58
N ASN A 207 8.41 -3.88 -10.75
CA ASN A 207 8.23 -4.70 -11.96
C ASN A 207 8.87 -6.10 -11.90
N GLN A 208 9.36 -6.55 -10.74
CA GLN A 208 9.77 -7.93 -10.52
C GLN A 208 8.61 -8.77 -9.94
N ALA A 209 7.50 -8.14 -9.52
CA ALA A 209 6.31 -8.82 -8.99
C ALA A 209 6.56 -9.70 -7.75
N TRP A 210 7.54 -9.34 -6.93
CA TRP A 210 7.74 -9.94 -5.62
C TRP A 210 7.28 -9.02 -4.50
N ILE A 211 6.89 -9.62 -3.38
CA ILE A 211 6.66 -8.97 -2.10
C ILE A 211 7.39 -9.73 -1.00
N THR A 212 7.96 -9.00 -0.04
CA THR A 212 8.68 -9.57 1.09
C THR A 212 8.33 -8.84 2.38
N GLU A 213 8.05 -9.59 3.44
CA GLU A 213 7.95 -9.06 4.80
C GLU A 213 9.22 -9.38 5.58
N PHE A 214 9.78 -8.36 6.22
CA PHE A 214 10.94 -8.46 7.10
C PHE A 214 10.53 -8.15 8.54
N SER A 215 11.05 -8.94 9.47
CA SER A 215 11.01 -8.63 10.90
C SER A 215 11.81 -7.36 11.22
N ARG A 216 11.65 -6.83 12.44
CA ARG A 216 12.46 -5.69 12.93
C ARG A 216 13.97 -5.95 12.88
N ALA A 217 14.39 -7.20 13.03
CA ALA A 217 15.80 -7.60 12.96
C ALA A 217 16.32 -7.81 11.52
N GLY A 218 15.46 -7.65 10.51
CA GLY A 218 15.82 -7.85 9.09
C GLY A 218 15.66 -9.28 8.57
N ASN A 219 15.21 -10.24 9.39
CA ASN A 219 14.92 -11.59 8.92
C ASN A 219 13.67 -11.63 8.04
N VAL A 220 13.69 -12.42 6.97
CA VAL A 220 12.51 -12.68 6.11
C VAL A 220 11.47 -13.48 6.87
N LEU A 221 10.24 -12.97 6.95
CA LEU A 221 9.07 -13.63 7.55
C LEU A 221 8.12 -14.18 6.49
N PHE A 222 8.02 -13.49 5.35
CA PHE A 222 7.16 -13.84 4.24
C PHE A 222 7.83 -13.40 2.94
N ASN A 223 7.77 -14.22 1.90
CA ASN A 223 8.29 -13.89 0.57
C ASN A 223 7.42 -14.57 -0.49
N ALA A 224 6.86 -13.81 -1.41
CA ALA A 224 5.95 -14.32 -2.43
C ALA A 224 6.13 -13.60 -3.77
N ALA A 225 5.86 -14.32 -4.85
CA ALA A 225 5.83 -13.79 -6.21
C ALA A 225 4.40 -13.84 -6.75
N TYR A 226 3.97 -12.78 -7.43
CA TYR A 226 2.88 -12.87 -8.39
C TYR A 226 3.44 -13.56 -9.64
N GLY A 227 2.65 -14.44 -10.26
CA GLY A 227 3.10 -15.30 -11.36
C GLY A 227 3.74 -14.54 -12.55
N PRO A 228 4.32 -15.27 -13.51
CA PRO A 228 5.05 -14.67 -14.62
C PRO A 228 4.20 -13.68 -15.43
N GLY A 229 4.81 -12.58 -15.88
CA GLY A 229 4.16 -11.55 -16.70
C GLY A 229 3.34 -10.53 -15.90
N LEU A 230 3.42 -10.57 -14.57
CA LEU A 230 2.81 -9.57 -13.69
C LEU A 230 3.88 -8.62 -13.14
N ASP A 231 3.42 -7.44 -12.73
CA ASP A 231 4.19 -6.43 -12.01
C ASP A 231 3.45 -6.09 -10.70
N THR A 232 4.17 -5.59 -9.71
CA THR A 232 3.57 -4.94 -8.54
C THR A 232 3.88 -3.45 -8.57
N TYR A 233 2.87 -2.61 -8.85
CA TYR A 233 3.06 -1.16 -8.79
C TYR A 233 3.51 -0.73 -7.38
N ARG A 234 2.71 -1.12 -6.39
CA ARG A 234 3.00 -1.07 -4.96
C ARG A 234 2.26 -2.21 -4.28
N ALA A 235 2.70 -2.58 -3.08
CA ALA A 235 1.97 -3.47 -2.19
C ALA A 235 2.00 -2.93 -0.76
N PHE A 236 0.92 -3.18 -0.03
CA PHE A 236 0.75 -2.74 1.35
C PHE A 236 0.15 -3.86 2.18
N ARG A 237 0.49 -3.88 3.46
CA ARG A 237 -0.04 -4.76 4.49
C ARG A 237 -0.82 -3.92 5.50
N PHE A 238 -2.06 -4.32 5.74
CA PHE A 238 -2.94 -3.70 6.73
C PHE A 238 -3.60 -4.78 7.56
N GLU A 239 -3.98 -4.43 8.79
CA GLU A 239 -4.98 -5.21 9.50
C GLU A 239 -6.31 -5.10 8.75
N TRP A 240 -6.97 -6.23 8.56
CA TRP A 240 -8.27 -6.30 7.92
C TRP A 240 -9.28 -6.75 8.98
N ASP A 241 -10.19 -5.86 9.34
CA ASP A 241 -11.45 -6.20 10.01
C ASP A 241 -12.59 -5.96 8.99
N ALA A 242 -13.44 -6.95 8.83
CA ALA A 242 -14.62 -6.87 8.00
C ALA A 242 -15.75 -7.75 8.54
N THR A 243 -16.94 -7.18 8.41
CA THR A 243 -18.24 -7.85 8.55
C THR A 243 -18.93 -7.79 7.19
N PRO A 244 -19.05 -8.92 6.49
CA PRO A 244 -19.73 -8.97 5.20
C PRO A 244 -21.20 -8.55 5.33
N PRO A 245 -21.78 -7.90 4.30
CA PRO A 245 -23.19 -7.53 4.31
C PRO A 245 -24.12 -8.74 4.22
N GLU A 246 -23.68 -9.85 3.63
CA GLU A 246 -24.44 -11.10 3.59
C GLU A 246 -24.46 -11.80 4.95
N ALA A 247 -25.51 -12.56 5.23
CA ALA A 247 -25.58 -13.42 6.42
C ALA A 247 -24.61 -14.61 6.33
N PRO A 248 -24.21 -15.20 7.47
CA PRO A 248 -23.55 -16.50 7.49
C PRO A 248 -24.33 -17.55 6.69
N VAL A 249 -23.62 -18.45 6.02
CA VAL A 249 -24.20 -19.56 5.27
C VAL A 249 -24.19 -20.82 6.13
N THR A 250 -25.29 -21.57 6.08
CA THR A 250 -25.42 -22.89 6.72
C THR A 250 -25.84 -23.94 5.71
N ALA A 251 -25.17 -25.09 5.74
CA ALA A 251 -25.59 -26.29 5.04
C ALA A 251 -25.72 -27.47 6.02
N VAL A 252 -26.63 -28.40 5.74
CA VAL A 252 -26.91 -29.52 6.65
C VAL A 252 -26.83 -30.84 5.91
N ARG A 253 -25.99 -31.76 6.40
CA ARG A 253 -25.87 -33.11 5.86
C ARG A 253 -26.26 -34.16 6.88
N GLN A 254 -27.13 -35.08 6.52
CA GLN A 254 -27.48 -36.21 7.38
C GLN A 254 -26.28 -37.17 7.51
N ARG A 255 -26.08 -37.74 8.69
CA ARG A 255 -25.02 -38.73 8.95
C ARG A 255 -25.61 -40.16 9.00
N PRO A 256 -24.85 -41.19 8.58
CA PRO A 256 -25.33 -42.58 8.59
C PRO A 256 -25.69 -43.13 9.98
N ASP A 257 -25.12 -42.56 11.04
CA ASP A 257 -25.38 -42.93 12.44
C ASP A 257 -26.68 -42.34 13.00
N GLY A 258 -27.51 -41.73 12.15
CA GLY A 258 -28.77 -41.11 12.55
C GLY A 258 -28.63 -39.67 13.06
N GLY A 259 -27.42 -39.10 13.09
CA GLY A 259 -27.18 -37.68 13.38
C GLY A 259 -27.21 -36.78 12.14
N MET A 260 -26.75 -35.53 12.30
CA MET A 260 -26.45 -34.63 11.18
C MET A 260 -25.16 -33.84 11.43
N THR A 261 -24.60 -33.29 10.35
CA THR A 261 -23.50 -32.33 10.36
C THR A 261 -24.04 -30.99 9.87
N VAL A 262 -23.85 -29.95 10.66
CA VAL A 262 -24.13 -28.57 10.27
C VAL A 262 -22.81 -27.92 9.87
N TYR A 263 -22.74 -27.42 8.64
CA TYR A 263 -21.61 -26.68 8.10
C TYR A 263 -21.90 -25.19 8.22
N ALA A 264 -20.93 -24.44 8.72
CA ALA A 264 -21.03 -23.00 8.92
C ALA A 264 -19.86 -22.29 8.23
N SER A 265 -20.16 -21.26 7.46
CA SER A 265 -19.16 -20.40 6.82
C SER A 265 -19.68 -18.97 6.69
N TRP A 266 -18.76 -18.01 6.66
CA TRP A 266 -19.09 -16.61 6.38
C TRP A 266 -17.91 -15.95 5.67
N ASN A 267 -17.99 -15.92 4.35
CA ASN A 267 -16.90 -15.47 3.51
C ASN A 267 -16.62 -13.98 3.73
N GLY A 268 -15.35 -13.63 3.99
CA GLY A 268 -14.94 -12.26 4.30
C GLY A 268 -15.12 -11.84 5.76
N ALA A 269 -15.81 -12.63 6.60
CA ALA A 269 -15.95 -12.32 8.01
C ALA A 269 -14.67 -12.66 8.79
N THR A 270 -14.14 -11.66 9.47
CA THR A 270 -12.83 -11.75 10.14
C THR A 270 -12.94 -11.91 11.66
N ARG A 271 -14.06 -11.53 12.26
CA ARG A 271 -14.25 -11.56 13.73
C ARG A 271 -14.89 -12.84 14.28
N VAL A 272 -15.29 -13.77 13.42
CA VAL A 272 -15.93 -15.02 13.86
C VAL A 272 -14.91 -15.90 14.57
N ALA A 273 -15.08 -16.08 15.87
CA ALA A 273 -14.28 -16.96 16.70
C ALA A 273 -14.94 -18.33 16.87
N ARG A 274 -16.27 -18.35 17.02
CA ARG A 274 -17.06 -19.56 17.28
C ARG A 274 -18.35 -19.58 16.50
N TRP A 275 -18.87 -20.78 16.30
CA TRP A 275 -20.19 -21.04 15.74
C TRP A 275 -21.10 -21.63 16.81
N ARG A 276 -22.27 -21.03 17.00
CA ARG A 276 -23.36 -21.62 17.80
C ARG A 276 -24.37 -22.22 16.85
N VAL A 277 -24.44 -23.54 16.83
CA VAL A 277 -25.40 -24.31 16.07
C VAL A 277 -26.72 -24.39 16.82
N LEU A 278 -27.78 -23.98 16.14
CA LEU A 278 -29.15 -24.03 16.60
C LEU A 278 -29.88 -25.11 15.83
N THR A 279 -30.68 -25.93 16.49
CA THR A 279 -31.49 -26.96 15.83
C THR A 279 -32.87 -27.07 16.46
N GLY A 280 -33.84 -27.58 15.72
CA GLY A 280 -35.18 -27.76 16.29
C GLY A 280 -36.23 -28.31 15.34
N PRO A 281 -37.43 -28.59 15.87
CA PRO A 281 -38.51 -29.25 15.14
C PRO A 281 -39.22 -28.37 14.10
N SER A 282 -39.11 -27.04 14.21
CA SER A 282 -39.72 -26.09 13.26
C SER A 282 -38.83 -24.87 13.06
N HIS A 283 -39.07 -24.16 11.94
CA HIS A 283 -38.35 -22.93 11.57
C HIS A 283 -38.21 -21.93 12.74
N ASP A 284 -39.28 -21.70 13.51
CA ASP A 284 -39.30 -20.69 14.58
C ASP A 284 -39.02 -21.25 15.99
N ARG A 285 -38.66 -22.54 16.10
CA ARG A 285 -38.40 -23.20 17.38
C ARG A 285 -37.06 -23.90 17.35
N LEU A 286 -35.99 -23.12 17.33
CA LEU A 286 -34.62 -23.61 17.42
C LEU A 286 -34.06 -23.40 18.83
N ALA A 287 -33.27 -24.36 19.30
CA ALA A 287 -32.52 -24.28 20.55
C ALA A 287 -31.03 -24.51 20.28
N VAL A 288 -30.17 -24.04 21.18
CA VAL A 288 -28.73 -24.27 21.08
C VAL A 288 -28.45 -25.76 21.19
N ALA A 289 -27.88 -26.33 20.14
CA ALA A 289 -27.46 -27.72 20.11
C ALA A 289 -26.00 -27.86 20.51
N ARG A 290 -25.13 -26.99 20.00
CA ARG A 290 -23.68 -27.06 20.21
C ARG A 290 -23.00 -25.75 19.85
N GLU A 291 -21.91 -25.43 20.54
CA GLU A 291 -20.93 -24.44 20.08
C GLU A 291 -19.64 -25.14 19.63
N ALA A 292 -18.97 -24.57 18.63
CA ALA A 292 -17.68 -25.07 18.13
C ALA A 292 -16.77 -23.91 17.73
N ASP A 293 -15.47 -24.05 17.97
CA ASP A 293 -14.46 -23.09 17.50
C ASP A 293 -14.39 -23.10 15.97
N ARG A 294 -14.17 -21.92 15.38
CA ARG A 294 -13.95 -21.80 13.93
C ARG A 294 -12.62 -22.47 13.58
N THR A 295 -12.64 -23.41 12.63
CA THR A 295 -11.45 -24.17 12.22
C THR A 295 -10.87 -23.76 10.86
N GLY A 296 -11.48 -22.80 10.16
CA GLY A 296 -11.05 -22.36 8.84
C GLY A 296 -12.12 -21.55 8.09
N PHE A 297 -12.16 -21.71 6.76
CA PHE A 297 -13.22 -21.13 5.91
C PHE A 297 -14.60 -21.71 6.26
N GLU A 298 -14.68 -23.03 6.40
CA GLU A 298 -15.89 -23.76 6.76
C GLU A 298 -15.64 -24.59 8.03
N THR A 299 -16.61 -24.59 8.93
CA THR A 299 -16.58 -25.38 10.18
C THR A 299 -17.70 -26.40 10.17
N ALA A 300 -17.37 -27.67 10.38
CA ALA A 300 -18.33 -28.78 10.39
C ALA A 300 -18.63 -29.22 11.83
N VAL A 301 -19.91 -29.20 12.23
CA VAL A 301 -20.35 -29.49 13.59
C VAL A 301 -21.33 -30.65 13.61
N ALA A 302 -20.95 -31.75 14.25
CA ALA A 302 -21.83 -32.90 14.45
C ALA A 302 -22.82 -32.65 15.60
N VAL A 303 -24.11 -32.87 15.32
CA VAL A 303 -25.23 -32.71 16.26
C VAL A 303 -26.28 -33.82 16.08
N SER A 304 -27.19 -33.95 17.04
CA SER A 304 -28.37 -34.81 16.93
C SER A 304 -29.27 -34.34 15.79
N ARG A 305 -29.94 -35.29 15.12
CA ARG A 305 -30.82 -34.99 13.99
C ARG A 305 -32.03 -34.18 14.42
N GLN A 306 -32.28 -33.09 13.70
CA GLN A 306 -33.48 -32.26 13.79
C GLN A 306 -33.90 -31.82 12.38
N PRO A 307 -35.17 -31.47 12.14
CA PRO A 307 -35.65 -31.02 10.84
C PRO A 307 -35.06 -29.69 10.36
N TYR A 308 -34.68 -28.80 11.27
CA TYR A 308 -34.16 -27.47 10.95
C TYR A 308 -32.87 -27.18 11.71
N ALA A 309 -31.98 -26.40 11.08
CA ALA A 309 -30.78 -25.87 11.70
C ALA A 309 -30.49 -24.44 11.25
N ALA A 310 -29.84 -23.68 12.11
CA ALA A 310 -29.26 -22.38 11.80
C ALA A 310 -27.95 -22.23 12.57
N VAL A 311 -27.15 -21.22 12.24
CA VAL A 311 -25.95 -20.89 13.00
C VAL A 311 -25.92 -19.42 13.38
N HIS A 312 -25.44 -19.14 14.57
CA HIS A 312 -24.96 -17.82 14.95
C HIS A 312 -23.43 -17.80 14.85
N ALA A 313 -22.91 -16.79 14.16
CA ALA A 313 -21.50 -16.42 14.22
C ALA A 313 -21.26 -15.64 15.52
N LEU A 314 -20.30 -16.09 16.33
CA LEU A 314 -19.95 -15.45 17.59
C LEU A 314 -18.55 -14.85 17.53
N ASP A 315 -18.36 -13.70 18.18
CA ASP A 315 -17.04 -13.12 18.41
C ASP A 315 -16.29 -13.81 19.56
N GLY A 316 -15.07 -13.32 19.85
CA GLY A 316 -14.23 -13.82 20.94
C GLY A 316 -14.83 -13.65 22.33
N HIS A 317 -15.83 -12.77 22.50
CA HIS A 317 -16.54 -12.52 23.76
C HIS A 317 -17.89 -13.26 23.84
N GLY A 318 -18.31 -13.95 22.78
CA GLY A 318 -19.57 -14.67 22.70
C GLY A 318 -20.77 -13.84 22.24
N ALA A 319 -20.55 -12.60 21.78
CA ALA A 319 -21.59 -11.78 21.18
C ALA A 319 -21.95 -12.29 19.78
N VAL A 320 -23.22 -12.23 19.41
CA VAL A 320 -23.70 -12.64 18.08
C VAL A 320 -23.35 -11.55 17.07
N LEU A 321 -22.53 -11.91 16.08
CA LEU A 321 -22.15 -11.04 14.97
C LEU A 321 -23.15 -11.13 13.80
N GLY A 322 -23.75 -12.29 13.60
CA GLY A 322 -24.70 -12.55 12.53
C GLY A 322 -25.34 -13.93 12.67
N SER A 323 -26.50 -14.08 12.02
CA SER A 323 -27.28 -15.31 12.03
C SER A 323 -27.55 -15.77 10.61
N SER A 324 -27.39 -17.05 10.33
CA SER A 324 -27.78 -17.60 9.03
C SER A 324 -29.30 -17.61 8.86
N VAL A 325 -29.74 -17.77 7.62
CA VAL A 325 -31.09 -18.28 7.36
C VAL A 325 -31.24 -19.69 7.97
N VAL A 326 -32.48 -20.07 8.28
CA VAL A 326 -32.77 -21.42 8.77
C VAL A 326 -32.76 -22.38 7.59
N ALA A 327 -31.91 -23.39 7.66
CA ALA A 327 -31.82 -24.46 6.67
C ALA A 327 -32.66 -25.67 7.12
N ARG A 328 -33.28 -26.36 6.15
CA ARG A 328 -33.94 -27.64 6.37
C ARG A 328 -32.92 -28.78 6.23
N ALA A 329 -33.00 -29.77 7.09
CA ALA A 329 -32.11 -30.93 7.02
C ALA A 329 -32.51 -31.87 5.86
N GLY A 330 -31.69 -31.91 4.81
CA GLY A 330 -31.89 -32.80 3.65
C GLY A 330 -32.14 -32.10 2.32
N ASP A 331 -32.09 -30.76 2.29
CA ASP A 331 -31.97 -29.96 1.06
C ASP A 331 -30.49 -29.80 0.65
#